data_AF-A0A0C3DS75-F1
#
_entry.id   AF-A0A0C3DS75-F1
#
_cell.length_a   1.000
_cell.length_b   1.000
_cell.length_c   1.000
_cell.angle_alpha   90.00
_cell.angle_beta   90.00
_cell.angle_gamma   90.00
#
_symmetry.space_group_name_H-M   'P 1'
#
loop_
_entity.id
_entity.type
_entity.pdbx_description
1 polymer ?
#
loop_
_entity_poly.entity_id
_entity_poly.type
_entity_poly.pdbx_seq_one_letter_code
_entity_poly.pdbx_strand_id
1 'polypeptide(L)'
;MQIWFKVQVQQPSYHNQQSLEPPQSLLASCFSTLTTASQWGYDFAIISQTEQSDWPSSGLTGHNVVQVCLIFCLLRSDIFLAYVQCLNATVDNMYALKCAIQNNGTCVGEVIPLCYIRSPAHTIPHFRKEANPWLTLHTSYESSNEFWLNKYWSKEFFYTLSLST
;
A
#
# COMPACT_ATOMS: atom_id res chain seq x y z
N MET A 1 18.62 -15.48 4.88
CA MET A 1 17.41 -14.81 4.36
C MET A 1 17.88 -13.86 3.28
N GLN A 2 17.14 -13.74 2.18
CA GLN A 2 17.39 -12.71 1.16
C GLN A 2 16.38 -11.59 1.34
N ILE A 3 16.83 -10.34 1.25
CA ILE A 3 16.00 -9.15 1.48
C ILE A 3 16.09 -8.26 0.24
N TRP A 4 14.96 -7.70 -0.17
CA TRP A 4 14.84 -6.73 -1.25
C TRP A 4 14.21 -5.44 -0.76
N PHE A 5 14.57 -4.34 -1.42
CA PHE A 5 14.02 -3.00 -1.18
C PHE A 5 13.00 -2.59 -2.26
N LYS A 6 12.85 -3.41 -3.31
CA LYS A 6 12.03 -3.11 -4.48
C LYS A 6 11.51 -4.38 -5.12
N VAL A 7 10.26 -4.33 -5.58
CA VAL A 7 9.64 -5.35 -6.44
C VAL A 7 8.85 -4.69 -7.57
N GLN A 8 8.64 -5.41 -8.67
CA GLN A 8 7.72 -4.99 -9.73
C GLN A 8 6.37 -5.70 -9.53
N VAL A 9 5.29 -4.93 -9.57
CA VAL A 9 3.93 -5.44 -9.53
C VAL A 9 3.24 -5.10 -10.83
N GLN A 10 2.49 -6.05 -11.38
CA GLN A 10 1.61 -5.85 -12.52
C GLN A 10 0.20 -6.22 -12.12
N GLN A 11 -0.76 -5.45 -12.60
CA GLN A 11 -2.18 -5.69 -12.38
C GLN A 11 -2.91 -5.83 -13.72
N PRO A 12 -4.06 -6.53 -13.76
CA PRO A 12 -4.98 -6.47 -14.88
C PRO A 12 -5.56 -5.06 -15.05
N SER A 13 -5.89 -4.68 -16.29
CA SER A 13 -6.68 -3.48 -16.55
C SER A 13 -8.11 -3.69 -16.06
N TYR A 14 -8.70 -2.62 -15.50
CA TYR A 14 -10.08 -2.56 -15.07
C TYR A 14 -11.08 -2.87 -16.20
N HIS A 15 -10.84 -2.35 -17.40
CA HIS A 15 -11.75 -2.54 -18.53
C HIS A 15 -11.53 -3.86 -19.28
N ASN A 16 -10.35 -4.47 -19.14
CA ASN A 16 -10.02 -5.73 -19.79
C ASN A 16 -9.06 -6.54 -18.91
N GLN A 17 -9.60 -7.51 -18.16
CA GLN A 17 -8.80 -8.34 -17.25
C GLN A 17 -7.78 -9.25 -17.97
N GLN A 18 -7.90 -9.44 -19.29
CA GLN A 18 -6.90 -10.17 -20.08
C GLN A 18 -5.70 -9.29 -20.48
N SER A 19 -5.83 -7.97 -20.34
CA SER A 19 -4.76 -7.01 -20.57
C SER A 19 -4.07 -6.68 -19.26
N LEU A 20 -2.75 -6.67 -19.27
CA LEU A 20 -1.94 -6.26 -18.12
C LEU A 20 -1.48 -4.82 -18.27
N GLU A 21 -1.51 -4.10 -17.15
CA GLU A 21 -0.90 -2.78 -17.05
C GLU A 21 0.64 -2.89 -17.06
N PRO A 22 1.34 -1.80 -17.44
CA PRO A 22 2.78 -1.73 -17.31
C PRO A 22 3.25 -2.05 -15.88
N PRO A 23 4.41 -2.72 -15.71
CA PRO A 23 4.94 -3.01 -14.39
C PRO A 23 5.24 -1.73 -13.62
N GLN A 24 4.82 -1.72 -12.36
CA GLN A 24 5.01 -0.60 -11.44
C GLN A 24 5.94 -1.00 -10.30
N SER A 25 6.79 -0.06 -9.87
CA SER A 25 7.77 -0.29 -8.82
C SER A 25 7.16 -0.07 -7.44
N LEU A 26 7.09 -1.14 -6.64
CA LEU A 26 6.74 -1.07 -5.22
C LEU A 26 8.03 -1.14 -4.40
N LEU A 27 8.18 -0.22 -3.44
CA LEU A 27 9.34 -0.14 -2.56
C LEU A 27 8.95 -0.65 -1.18
N ALA A 28 9.94 -1.19 -0.46
CA ALA A 28 9.81 -1.48 0.95
C ALA A 28 10.40 -0.30 1.74
N SER A 29 9.55 0.40 2.52
CA SER A 29 10.00 1.41 3.47
C SER A 29 10.64 0.69 4.65
N CYS A 30 11.95 0.47 4.59
CA CYS A 30 12.67 -0.14 5.71
C CYS A 30 12.48 0.76 6.94
N PHE A 31 12.12 0.18 8.09
CA PHE A 31 11.80 0.88 9.36
C PHE A 31 12.97 1.65 10.02
N SER A 32 14.03 1.97 9.27
CA SER A 32 15.20 2.67 9.79
C SER A 32 15.28 4.07 9.20
N THR A 33 15.05 5.05 10.08
CA THR A 33 15.59 6.41 10.07
C THR A 33 16.71 6.62 9.03
N LEU A 34 16.52 7.62 8.17
CA LEU A 34 17.35 7.99 7.01
C LEU A 34 17.11 7.16 5.75
N THR A 35 15.95 7.33 5.11
CA THR A 35 15.96 7.35 3.64
C THR A 35 14.94 8.32 3.10
N THR A 36 15.44 9.25 2.28
CA THR A 36 14.72 10.08 1.33
C THR A 36 13.81 9.22 0.44
N ALA A 37 12.63 8.82 0.93
CA ALA A 37 11.55 8.21 0.13
C ALA A 37 10.83 9.25 -0.75
N SER A 38 11.52 10.34 -1.13
CA SER A 38 11.01 11.39 -1.99
C SER A 38 11.70 11.29 -3.33
N GLN A 39 11.23 10.39 -4.22
CA GLN A 39 11.04 10.74 -5.63
C GLN A 39 10.50 9.61 -6.54
N TRP A 40 10.66 8.31 -6.23
CA TRP A 40 10.53 7.28 -7.30
C TRP A 40 9.87 5.93 -6.95
N GLY A 41 9.03 5.82 -5.92
CA GLY A 41 8.29 4.56 -5.72
C GLY A 41 7.11 4.64 -4.76
N TYR A 42 6.25 3.63 -4.85
CA TYR A 42 5.11 3.47 -3.97
C TYR A 42 5.52 2.64 -2.75
N ASP A 43 5.20 3.14 -1.58
CA ASP A 43 5.42 2.45 -0.31
C ASP A 43 4.13 1.74 0.16
N PHE A 44 3.02 1.98 -0.53
CA PHE A 44 1.71 1.43 -0.22
C PHE A 44 1.23 0.51 -1.33
N ALA A 45 0.47 -0.50 -0.94
CA ALA A 45 -0.09 -1.49 -1.84
C ALA A 45 -1.53 -1.84 -1.45
N ILE A 46 -2.28 -2.28 -2.46
CA ILE A 46 -3.52 -3.01 -2.27
C ILE A 46 -3.18 -4.49 -2.16
N ILE A 47 -3.70 -5.14 -1.12
CA ILE A 47 -3.59 -6.58 -0.91
C ILE A 47 -4.97 -7.21 -0.90
N SER A 48 -5.04 -8.46 -1.35
CA SER A 48 -6.22 -9.31 -1.16
C SER A 48 -6.03 -10.23 0.04
N GLN A 49 -7.13 -10.55 0.71
CA GLN A 49 -7.12 -11.54 1.81
C GLN A 49 -6.94 -12.99 1.30
N THR A 50 -7.22 -13.21 0.01
CA THR A 50 -7.19 -14.52 -0.65
C THR A 50 -6.45 -14.48 -1.98
N GLU A 51 -5.97 -15.65 -2.45
CA GLU A 51 -5.34 -15.79 -3.76
C GLU A 51 -6.33 -15.60 -4.90
N GLN A 52 -7.56 -16.11 -4.75
CA GLN A 52 -8.65 -15.78 -5.65
C GLN A 52 -9.12 -14.37 -5.34
N SER A 53 -8.80 -13.43 -6.23
CA SER A 53 -9.11 -12.01 -6.12
C SER A 53 -9.73 -11.57 -7.43
N ASP A 54 -10.81 -10.81 -7.32
CA ASP A 54 -11.50 -10.14 -8.40
C ASP A 54 -11.01 -8.69 -8.59
N TRP A 55 -9.87 -8.34 -7.99
CA TRP A 55 -9.20 -7.06 -8.25
C TRP A 55 -8.89 -6.90 -9.75
N PRO A 56 -9.15 -5.73 -10.35
CA PRO A 56 -9.61 -4.47 -9.75
C PRO A 56 -11.14 -4.26 -9.75
N SER A 57 -11.95 -5.24 -10.15
CA SER A 57 -13.39 -5.05 -10.36
C SER A 57 -14.21 -4.90 -9.07
N SER A 58 -13.74 -5.44 -7.94
CA SER A 58 -14.39 -5.36 -6.63
C SER A 58 -14.19 -4.03 -5.88
N GLY A 59 -13.35 -3.13 -6.39
CA GLY A 59 -12.84 -2.01 -5.60
C GLY A 59 -12.13 -2.49 -4.35
N LEU A 60 -12.37 -1.83 -3.21
CA LEU A 60 -11.79 -2.21 -1.91
C LEU A 60 -12.56 -3.33 -1.18
N THR A 61 -13.65 -3.85 -1.74
CA THR A 61 -14.39 -4.93 -1.11
C THR A 61 -13.53 -6.19 -1.09
N GLY A 62 -13.15 -6.69 0.10
CA GLY A 62 -12.25 -7.84 0.25
C GLY A 62 -10.76 -7.52 0.12
N HIS A 63 -10.40 -6.24 -0.02
CA HIS A 63 -9.01 -5.78 -0.14
C HIS A 63 -8.65 -4.78 0.94
N ASN A 64 -7.38 -4.78 1.34
CA ASN A 64 -6.84 -3.85 2.32
C ASN A 64 -5.76 -2.98 1.68
N VAL A 65 -5.62 -1.76 2.19
CA VAL A 65 -4.46 -0.91 1.90
C VAL A 65 -3.42 -1.13 2.97
N VAL A 66 -2.19 -1.41 2.56
CA VAL A 66 -1.06 -1.65 3.47
C VAL A 66 0.15 -0.82 3.07
N GLN A 67 1.01 -0.52 4.03
CA GLN A 67 2.36 -0.06 3.75
C GLN A 67 3.30 -1.27 3.69
N VAL A 68 4.14 -1.35 2.67
CA VAL A 68 5.14 -2.42 2.55
C VAL A 68 6.43 -2.00 3.25
N CYS A 69 6.83 -2.78 4.24
CA CYS A 69 7.93 -2.42 5.13
C CYS A 69 9.19 -3.27 4.89
N LEU A 70 9.00 -4.53 4.49
CA LEU A 70 10.10 -5.44 4.14
C LEU A 70 9.66 -6.42 3.07
N ILE A 71 10.54 -6.75 2.13
CA ILE A 71 10.34 -7.84 1.17
C ILE A 71 11.48 -8.84 1.38
N PHE A 72 11.16 -10.12 1.55
CA PHE A 72 12.16 -11.13 1.85
C PHE A 72 11.76 -12.54 1.38
N CYS A 73 12.77 -13.41 1.36
CA CYS A 73 12.62 -14.83 1.04
C CYS A 73 13.43 -15.65 2.04
N LEU A 74 12.83 -16.73 2.53
CA LEU A 74 13.48 -17.68 3.43
C LEU A 74 14.45 -18.55 2.63
N LEU A 75 15.66 -18.76 3.17
CA LEU A 75 16.65 -19.58 2.47
C LEU A 75 16.11 -21.00 2.30
N ARG A 76 16.22 -21.56 1.08
CA ARG A 76 15.72 -22.89 0.70
C ARG A 76 14.20 -23.01 0.62
N SER A 77 13.49 -21.88 0.61
CA SER A 77 12.09 -21.80 0.23
C SER A 77 11.97 -20.97 -1.05
N ASP A 78 11.06 -21.34 -1.94
CA ASP A 78 10.71 -20.53 -3.12
C ASP A 78 9.56 -19.55 -2.82
N ILE A 79 9.29 -19.31 -1.53
CA ILE A 79 8.19 -18.45 -1.07
C ILE A 79 8.72 -17.05 -0.78
N PHE A 80 8.25 -16.10 -1.58
CA PHE A 80 8.48 -14.67 -1.38
C PHE A 80 7.41 -14.09 -0.46
N LEU A 81 7.87 -13.33 0.54
CA LEU A 81 7.05 -12.76 1.61
C LEU A 81 7.26 -11.25 1.69
N ALA A 82 6.25 -10.55 2.20
CA ALA A 82 6.34 -9.15 2.57
C ALA A 82 5.88 -8.96 4.02
N TYR A 83 6.64 -8.19 4.80
CA TYR A 83 6.13 -7.61 6.03
C TYR A 83 5.43 -6.31 5.69
N VAL A 84 4.17 -6.20 6.09
CA VAL A 84 3.31 -5.07 5.77
C VAL A 84 2.70 -4.50 7.03
N GLN A 85 2.43 -3.22 7.05
CA GLN A 85 1.68 -2.53 8.09
C GLN A 85 0.27 -2.24 7.57
N CYS A 86 -0.74 -2.73 8.28
CA CYS A 86 -2.13 -2.60 7.85
C CYS A 86 -2.67 -1.19 8.13
N LEU A 87 -3.47 -0.66 7.20
CA LEU A 87 -4.21 0.57 7.40
C LEU A 87 -5.72 0.28 7.43
N ASN A 88 -6.39 0.84 8.43
CA ASN A 88 -7.83 0.86 8.51
C ASN A 88 -8.38 1.93 7.56
N ALA A 89 -9.17 1.51 6.58
CA ALA A 89 -9.87 2.41 5.69
C ALA A 89 -11.25 2.78 6.27
N THR A 90 -11.50 4.08 6.40
CA THR A 90 -12.84 4.62 6.65
C THR A 90 -13.35 5.26 5.37
N VAL A 91 -14.55 4.87 4.96
CA VAL A 91 -15.18 5.37 3.73
C VAL A 91 -15.78 6.75 4.01
N ASP A 92 -15.20 7.77 3.38
CA ASP A 92 -15.77 9.12 3.22
C ASP A 92 -15.61 9.51 1.73
N ASN A 93 -15.76 10.79 1.36
CA ASN A 93 -15.61 11.26 -0.02
C ASN A 93 -14.24 10.90 -0.65
N MET A 94 -13.21 10.81 0.19
CA MET A 94 -11.93 10.14 -0.06
C MET A 94 -11.75 9.05 1.02
N TYR A 95 -11.15 7.90 0.68
CA TYR A 95 -10.87 6.88 1.69
C TYR A 95 -9.78 7.39 2.62
N ALA A 96 -10.15 7.76 3.86
CA ALA A 96 -9.20 8.05 4.91
C ALA A 96 -8.62 6.73 5.41
N LEU A 97 -7.30 6.62 5.38
CA LEU A 97 -6.53 5.49 5.84
C LEU A 97 -5.84 5.88 7.14
N LYS A 98 -5.99 5.07 8.17
CA LYS A 98 -5.29 5.24 9.43
C LYS A 98 -4.50 3.99 9.74
N CYS A 99 -3.25 4.13 10.18
CA CYS A 99 -2.48 2.98 10.64
C CYS A 99 -3.30 2.17 11.67
N ALA A 100 -3.42 0.86 11.44
CA ALA A 100 -4.03 -0.02 12.43
C ALA A 100 -3.12 -0.07 13.65
N ILE A 101 -3.63 0.28 14.83
CA ILE A 101 -2.86 0.39 16.07
C ILE A 101 -3.35 -0.68 17.05
N GLN A 102 -2.41 -1.45 17.61
CA GLN A 102 -2.65 -2.39 18.70
C GLN A 102 -2.98 -1.66 20.01
N ASN A 103 -3.52 -2.36 21.00
CA ASN A 103 -3.85 -1.79 22.31
C ASN A 103 -2.65 -1.13 23.03
N ASN A 104 -1.42 -1.49 22.66
CA ASN A 104 -0.17 -0.94 23.19
C ASN A 104 0.33 0.31 22.43
N GLY A 105 -0.40 0.81 21.42
CA GLY A 105 0.00 1.96 20.62
C GLY A 105 0.92 1.66 19.43
N THR A 106 1.36 0.41 19.25
CA THR A 106 2.19 0.01 18.10
C THR A 106 1.35 -0.35 16.88
N CYS A 107 1.90 -0.14 15.69
CA CYS A 107 1.18 -0.49 14.46
C CYS A 107 1.04 -2.02 14.31
N VAL A 108 -0.12 -2.45 13.80
CA VAL A 108 -0.39 -3.85 13.46
C VAL A 108 0.29 -4.15 12.14
N GLY A 109 1.32 -5.00 12.19
CA GLY A 109 1.96 -5.53 11.00
C GLY A 109 1.72 -7.03 10.84
N GLU A 110 1.76 -7.48 9.59
CA GLU A 110 1.51 -8.86 9.19
C GLU A 110 2.57 -9.30 8.16
N VAL A 111 2.90 -10.60 8.14
CA VAL A 111 3.71 -11.20 7.07
C VAL A 111 2.77 -11.87 6.09
N ILE A 112 2.76 -11.40 4.84
CA ILE A 112 1.90 -11.92 3.79
C ILE A 112 2.74 -12.54 2.66
N PRO A 113 2.20 -13.53 1.93
CA PRO A 113 2.75 -13.93 0.64
C PRO A 113 2.78 -12.77 -0.35
N LEU A 114 3.86 -12.66 -1.12
CA LEU A 114 4.00 -11.58 -2.11
C LEU A 114 2.89 -11.65 -3.19
N CYS A 115 2.36 -12.84 -3.48
CA CYS A 115 1.25 -13.04 -4.42
C CYS A 115 -0.08 -12.38 -3.98
N TYR A 116 -0.18 -11.92 -2.73
CA TYR A 116 -1.37 -11.23 -2.23
C TYR A 116 -1.37 -9.74 -2.61
N ILE A 117 -0.21 -9.19 -3.00
CA ILE A 117 -0.08 -7.82 -3.49
C ILE A 117 -0.70 -7.74 -4.89
N ARG A 118 -1.69 -6.87 -5.06
CA ARG A 118 -2.44 -6.73 -6.32
C ARG A 118 -2.03 -5.51 -7.11
N SER A 119 -1.79 -4.40 -6.43
CA SER A 119 -1.42 -3.15 -7.08
C SER A 119 -0.72 -2.21 -6.12
N PRO A 120 0.13 -1.30 -6.62
CA PRO A 120 0.56 -0.16 -5.84
C PRO A 120 -0.62 0.76 -5.53
N ALA A 121 -0.61 1.33 -4.33
CA ALA A 121 -1.57 2.33 -3.89
C ALA A 121 -0.89 3.68 -3.78
N HIS A 122 -1.52 4.73 -4.32
CA HIS A 122 -1.06 6.09 -4.11
C HIS A 122 -1.79 6.70 -2.91
N THR A 123 -1.04 7.06 -1.87
CA THR A 123 -1.57 7.73 -0.69
C THR A 123 -1.06 9.17 -0.61
N ILE A 124 -1.80 10.04 0.07
CA ILE A 124 -1.42 11.43 0.34
C ILE A 124 -1.48 11.62 1.86
N PRO A 125 -0.41 12.09 2.53
CA PRO A 125 -0.47 12.37 3.96
C PRO A 125 -1.64 13.32 4.29
N HIS A 126 -2.49 12.93 5.25
CA HIS A 126 -3.58 13.77 5.73
C HIS A 126 -3.08 14.67 6.86
N PHE A 127 -2.91 15.95 6.54
CA PHE A 127 -2.56 16.95 7.53
C PHE A 127 -3.83 17.45 8.22
N ARG A 128 -3.93 17.24 9.53
CA ARG A 128 -5.02 17.77 10.36
C ARG A 128 -4.97 19.30 10.41
N LYS A 129 -5.95 19.89 11.11
CA LYS A 129 -6.07 21.34 11.33
C LYS A 129 -4.78 21.99 11.87
N GLU A 130 -4.01 21.25 12.64
CA GLU A 130 -2.65 21.62 13.05
C GLU A 130 -1.66 20.63 12.43
N ALA A 131 -0.75 21.12 11.60
CA ALA A 131 0.35 20.34 11.10
C ALA A 131 1.34 20.09 12.24
N ASN A 132 1.76 18.84 12.42
CA ASN A 132 2.88 18.53 13.31
C ASN A 132 4.11 19.36 12.86
N PRO A 133 4.72 20.16 13.74
CA PRO A 133 5.82 21.07 13.39
C PRO A 133 7.08 20.35 12.89
N TRP A 134 7.16 19.03 13.11
CA TRP A 134 8.23 18.16 12.62
C TRP A 134 7.97 17.60 11.21
N LEU A 135 6.83 17.93 10.59
CA LEU A 135 6.51 17.52 9.22
C LEU A 135 7.32 18.34 8.22
N THR A 136 8.27 17.67 7.60
CA THR A 136 8.99 18.14 6.42
C THR A 136 8.57 17.30 5.22
N LEU A 137 8.91 17.72 4.00
CA LEU A 137 8.72 16.88 2.80
C LEU A 137 9.27 15.46 3.01
N HIS A 138 10.40 15.35 3.71
CA HIS A 138 11.12 14.09 3.92
C HIS A 138 10.60 13.26 5.10
N THR A 139 9.94 13.87 6.08
CA THR A 139 9.43 13.20 7.29
C THR A 139 7.91 13.01 7.28
N SER A 140 7.22 13.54 6.25
CA SER A 140 5.76 13.56 6.17
C SER A 140 5.11 12.18 6.23
N TYR A 141 5.66 11.18 5.54
CA TYR A 141 5.15 9.81 5.55
C TYR A 141 5.48 9.06 6.84
N GLU A 142 6.64 9.31 7.45
CA GLU A 142 7.04 8.67 8.71
C GLU A 142 6.29 9.24 9.92
N SER A 143 5.97 10.54 9.87
CA SER A 143 5.36 11.28 10.99
C SER A 143 3.84 11.38 10.86
N SER A 144 3.25 10.94 9.74
CA SER A 144 1.80 10.89 9.57
C SER A 144 1.25 9.50 9.90
N ASN A 145 0.19 9.47 10.70
CA ASN A 145 -0.57 8.25 10.97
C ASN A 145 -1.87 8.17 10.16
N GLU A 146 -2.17 9.21 9.38
CA GLU A 146 -3.39 9.36 8.59
C GLU A 146 -3.03 9.73 7.15
N PHE A 147 -3.68 9.08 6.19
CA PHE A 147 -3.46 9.26 4.77
C PHE A 147 -4.79 9.29 4.04
N TRP A 148 -4.83 9.91 2.88
CA TRP A 148 -5.90 9.77 1.92
C TRP A 148 -5.48 8.80 0.83
N LEU A 149 -6.33 7.84 0.49
CA LEU A 149 -6.17 7.07 -0.73
C LEU A 149 -6.54 7.94 -1.93
N ASN A 150 -5.59 8.16 -2.84
CA ASN A 150 -5.79 9.02 -4.00
C ASN A 150 -6.47 8.25 -5.15
N LYS A 151 -7.81 8.24 -5.15
CA LYS A 151 -8.58 7.63 -6.25
C LYS A 151 -8.34 8.26 -7.62
N TYR A 152 -7.84 9.49 -7.68
CA TYR A 152 -7.59 10.22 -8.94
C TYR A 152 -6.20 9.95 -9.53
N TRP A 153 -5.41 9.10 -8.89
CA TRP A 153 -4.03 8.85 -9.29
C TRP A 153 -3.89 8.29 -10.70
N SER A 154 -4.74 7.33 -11.06
CA SER A 154 -4.76 6.75 -12.40
C SER A 154 -6.20 6.48 -12.84
N LYS A 155 -6.37 6.33 -14.16
CA LYS A 155 -7.66 5.99 -14.75
C LYS A 155 -8.20 4.69 -14.15
N GLU A 156 -7.37 3.65 -14.09
CA GLU A 156 -7.73 2.35 -13.53
C GLU A 156 -8.18 2.48 -12.07
N PHE A 157 -7.42 3.21 -11.26
CA PHE A 157 -7.72 3.40 -9.83
C PHE A 157 -8.99 4.23 -9.61
N PHE A 158 -9.24 5.21 -10.48
CA PHE A 158 -10.47 6.00 -10.45
C PHE A 158 -11.71 5.14 -10.68
N TYR A 159 -11.72 4.29 -11.72
CA TYR A 159 -12.85 3.41 -11.98
C TYR A 159 -13.03 2.36 -10.87
N THR A 160 -11.92 1.76 -10.44
CA THR A 160 -11.88 0.77 -9.35
C THR A 160 -12.55 1.27 -8.08
N LEU A 161 -12.26 2.52 -7.69
CA LEU A 161 -12.70 3.10 -6.41
C LEU A 161 -13.99 3.93 -6.49
N SER A 162 -14.43 4.32 -7.69
CA SER A 162 -15.63 5.15 -7.86
C SER A 162 -16.89 4.35 -8.18
N LEU A 163 -16.72 3.11 -8.66
CA LEU A 163 -17.83 2.21 -9.01
C LEU A 163 -18.07 1.13 -7.95
N SER A 164 -17.28 1.11 -6.88
CA SER A 164 -17.36 0.14 -5.78
C SER A 164 -18.22 0.60 -4.60
N THR A 165 -19.05 1.63 -4.78
CA THR A 165 -20.00 2.15 -3.78
C THR A 165 -21.44 1.85 -4.16
#